data_AF-A0A0J0YMN8-F1
#
_entry.id   AF-A0A0J0YMN8-F1
#
_cell.length_a   1.000
_cell.length_b   1.000
_cell.length_c   1.000
_cell.angle_alpha   90.00
_cell.angle_beta   90.00
_cell.angle_gamma   90.00
#
_symmetry.space_group_name_H-M   'P 1'
#
loop_
_entity.id
_entity.type
_entity.pdbx_description
1 polymer ?
#
loop_
_entity_poly.entity_id
_entity_poly.type
_entity_poly.pdbx_seq_one_letter_code
_entity_poly.pdbx_strand_id
1 'polypeptide(L)'
;MKILKAFLFVLFFIATQSYSQEINIDKIVYKGRERYITTTISYPMQGTYLPIGKKEPSTVLNPDGTGIIQDDDLSKKKINWGVECTEEGVAVFKEGFNSASYTFWYRTNDSDEWNYTQLSIHFVKKKMFLMGERVKTYEDFHVQ
;
A
#
# COMPACT_ATOMS: atom_id res chain seq x y z
N MET A 1 16.12 -39.66 -32.61
CA MET A 1 15.37 -39.73 -31.34
C MET A 1 16.12 -39.28 -30.07
N LYS A 2 17.33 -38.68 -30.17
CA LYS A 2 18.06 -38.14 -28.99
C LYS A 2 17.87 -36.63 -28.80
N ILE A 3 17.78 -35.87 -29.90
CA ILE A 3 17.58 -34.42 -29.89
C ILE A 3 16.15 -34.02 -29.46
N LEU A 4 15.13 -34.81 -29.83
CA LEU A 4 13.74 -34.54 -29.45
C LEU A 4 13.52 -34.66 -27.92
N LYS A 5 14.28 -35.54 -27.25
CA LYS A 5 14.23 -35.71 -25.79
C LYS A 5 14.95 -34.56 -25.06
N ALA A 6 15.99 -33.98 -25.66
CA ALA A 6 16.69 -32.82 -25.10
C ALA A 6 15.82 -31.54 -25.16
N PHE A 7 15.03 -31.37 -26.22
CA PHE A 7 14.10 -30.23 -26.33
C PHE A 7 12.98 -30.26 -25.28
N LEU A 8 12.46 -31.45 -24.96
CA LEU A 8 11.42 -31.63 -23.94
C LEU A 8 11.90 -31.28 -22.51
N PHE A 9 13.20 -31.48 -22.22
CA PHE A 9 13.77 -31.11 -20.92
C PHE A 9 13.98 -29.60 -20.75
N VAL A 10 14.24 -28.87 -21.83
CA VAL A 10 14.39 -27.39 -21.78
C VAL A 10 13.03 -26.70 -21.61
N LEU A 11 11.96 -27.23 -22.22
CA LEU A 11 10.61 -26.65 -22.09
C LEU A 11 10.05 -26.75 -20.67
N PHE A 12 10.43 -27.77 -19.90
CA PHE A 12 9.96 -27.95 -18.52
C PHE A 12 10.54 -26.94 -17.52
N PHE A 13 11.69 -26.32 -17.83
CA PHE A 13 12.34 -25.34 -16.95
C PHE A 13 11.82 -23.90 -17.10
N ILE A 14 11.02 -23.61 -18.14
CA ILE A 14 10.49 -22.26 -18.40
C ILE A 14 9.13 -22.04 -17.71
N ALA A 15 8.46 -23.12 -17.26
CA ALA A 15 7.09 -23.06 -16.74
C ALA A 15 6.98 -22.76 -15.23
N THR A 16 8.09 -22.69 -14.48
CA THR A 16 8.07 -22.26 -13.07
C THR A 16 8.45 -20.79 -12.96
N GLN A 17 7.74 -19.91 -13.67
CA GLN A 17 7.68 -18.51 -13.24
C GLN A 17 6.73 -18.49 -12.04
N SER A 18 7.29 -18.71 -10.86
CA SER A 18 6.58 -18.46 -9.61
C SER A 18 6.04 -17.03 -9.69
N TYR A 19 4.71 -16.88 -9.70
CA TYR A 19 4.03 -15.62 -9.40
C TYR A 19 4.25 -15.26 -7.93
N SER A 20 5.51 -15.08 -7.54
CA SER A 20 5.81 -14.36 -6.32
C SER A 20 5.42 -12.94 -6.65
N GLN A 21 4.26 -12.49 -6.18
CA GLN A 21 3.93 -11.07 -6.19
C GLN A 21 5.12 -10.39 -5.51
N GLU A 22 5.86 -9.60 -6.26
CA GLU A 22 7.00 -8.86 -5.73
C GLU A 22 6.44 -7.91 -4.68
N ILE A 23 6.49 -8.32 -3.40
CA ILE A 23 6.12 -7.46 -2.30
C ILE A 23 7.20 -6.38 -2.29
N ASN A 24 6.83 -5.20 -2.75
CA ASN A 24 7.72 -4.05 -2.69
C ASN A 24 7.88 -3.66 -1.20
N ILE A 25 9.09 -3.80 -0.70
CA ILE A 25 9.47 -3.51 0.68
C ILE A 25 10.53 -2.43 0.64
N ASP A 26 10.18 -1.26 1.19
CA ASP A 26 11.11 -0.15 1.34
C ASP A 26 11.57 -0.06 2.79
N LYS A 27 12.87 0.09 2.97
CA LYS A 27 13.48 0.37 4.28
C LYS A 27 13.54 1.88 4.51
N ILE A 28 12.98 2.33 5.62
CA ILE A 28 13.01 3.73 6.04
C ILE A 28 13.70 3.87 7.40
N VAL A 29 14.25 5.05 7.68
CA VAL A 29 14.85 5.37 8.98
C VAL A 29 14.00 6.45 9.64
N TYR A 30 13.43 6.14 10.81
CA TYR A 30 12.67 7.09 11.60
C TYR A 30 13.23 7.16 13.02
N LYS A 31 13.68 8.36 13.43
CA LYS A 31 14.27 8.62 14.75
C LYS A 31 15.37 7.62 15.13
N GLY A 32 16.26 7.31 14.17
CA GLY A 32 17.39 6.39 14.35
C GLY A 32 17.01 4.91 14.41
N ARG A 33 15.75 4.56 14.12
CA ARG A 33 15.31 3.16 14.05
C ARG A 33 14.91 2.82 12.62
N GLU A 34 15.32 1.63 12.20
CA GLU A 34 14.90 1.06 10.93
C GLU A 34 13.45 0.62 11.01
N ARG A 35 12.72 0.86 9.93
CA ARG A 35 11.33 0.47 9.71
C ARG A 35 11.21 -0.04 8.29
N TYR A 36 10.23 -0.90 8.06
CA TYR A 36 9.93 -1.44 6.74
C TYR A 36 8.53 -1.01 6.37
N ILE A 37 8.35 -0.59 5.13
CA ILE A 37 7.04 -0.19 4.61
C ILE A 37 6.75 -0.93 3.31
N THR A 38 5.47 -1.17 3.07
CA THR A 38 4.98 -1.75 1.81
C THR A 38 3.74 -1.02 1.33
N THR A 39 3.49 -1.06 0.03
CA THR A 39 2.25 -0.57 -0.58
C THR A 39 1.21 -1.67 -0.76
N THR A 40 1.55 -2.91 -0.37
CA THR A 40 0.74 -4.10 -0.62
C THR A 40 0.13 -4.61 0.68
N ILE A 41 -1.21 -4.67 0.72
CA ILE A 41 -1.98 -5.40 1.74
C ILE A 41 -3.12 -6.15 1.05
N SER A 42 -3.84 -7.01 1.78
CA SER A 42 -4.98 -7.79 1.27
C SER A 42 -6.21 -6.95 0.88
N TYR A 43 -6.12 -5.63 0.90
CA TYR A 43 -7.19 -4.67 0.63
C TYR A 43 -6.68 -3.54 -0.27
N PRO A 44 -7.55 -2.98 -1.14
CA PRO A 44 -7.15 -2.00 -2.15
C PRO A 44 -6.92 -0.60 -1.55
N MET A 45 -5.74 -0.33 -0.98
CA MET A 45 -5.43 0.97 -0.35
C MET A 45 -5.31 2.11 -1.36
N GLN A 46 -4.86 1.80 -2.58
CA GLN A 46 -4.57 2.78 -3.62
C GLN A 46 -5.84 3.51 -4.08
N GLY A 47 -5.70 4.76 -4.51
CA GLY A 47 -6.79 5.57 -5.04
C GLY A 47 -6.95 6.90 -4.31
N THR A 48 -8.11 7.51 -4.49
CA THR A 48 -8.40 8.87 -4.00
C THR A 48 -9.20 8.82 -2.70
N TYR A 49 -8.71 9.50 -1.68
CA TYR A 49 -9.35 9.72 -0.39
C TYR A 49 -9.82 11.17 -0.31
N LEU A 50 -11.07 11.36 0.14
CA LEU A 50 -11.72 12.66 0.21
C LEU A 50 -12.32 12.87 1.61
N PRO A 51 -12.35 14.09 2.15
CA PRO A 51 -13.13 14.39 3.34
C PRO A 51 -14.60 14.07 3.11
N ILE A 52 -15.30 13.64 4.16
CA ILE A 52 -16.71 13.26 4.07
C ILE A 52 -17.55 14.43 3.52
N GLY A 53 -18.26 14.19 2.42
CA GLY A 53 -19.15 15.18 1.80
C GLY A 53 -18.45 16.27 1.00
N LYS A 54 -17.12 16.21 0.83
CA LYS A 54 -16.35 17.18 0.04
C LYS A 54 -15.70 16.53 -1.19
N LYS A 55 -15.35 17.36 -2.17
CA LYS A 55 -14.56 16.96 -3.34
C LYS A 55 -13.06 17.25 -3.18
N GLU A 56 -12.71 18.14 -2.26
CA GLU A 56 -11.34 18.58 -1.95
C GLU A 56 -11.25 19.00 -0.46
N PRO A 57 -10.05 19.05 0.13
CA PRO A 57 -8.78 18.59 -0.44
C PRO A 57 -8.71 17.06 -0.55
N SER A 58 -7.96 16.55 -1.53
CA SER A 58 -7.84 15.12 -1.81
C SER A 58 -6.46 14.56 -1.47
N THR A 59 -6.41 13.27 -1.13
CA THR A 59 -5.16 12.50 -1.09
C THR A 59 -5.23 11.37 -2.10
N VAL A 60 -4.25 11.29 -3.00
CA VAL A 60 -4.15 10.25 -4.03
C VAL A 60 -2.96 9.37 -3.71
N LEU A 61 -3.20 8.06 -3.59
CA LEU A 61 -2.19 7.03 -3.34
C LEU A 61 -2.03 6.16 -4.58
N ASN A 62 -0.86 6.18 -5.22
CA ASN A 62 -0.54 5.35 -6.38
C ASN A 62 0.09 4.01 -5.95
N PRO A 63 -0.08 2.92 -6.74
CA PRO A 63 0.43 1.58 -6.38
C PRO A 63 1.94 1.48 -6.14
N ASP A 64 2.71 2.35 -6.78
CA ASP A 64 4.18 2.40 -6.72
C ASP A 64 4.72 3.11 -5.46
N GLY A 65 3.86 3.47 -4.51
CA GLY A 65 4.27 4.17 -3.29
C GLY A 65 4.47 5.65 -3.49
N THR A 66 4.10 6.21 -4.64
CA THR A 66 4.00 7.65 -4.86
C THR A 66 2.58 8.14 -4.61
N GLY A 67 2.41 9.45 -4.42
CA GLY A 67 1.09 10.03 -4.24
C GLY A 67 1.09 11.55 -4.27
N ILE A 68 -0.08 12.12 -4.02
CA ILE A 68 -0.28 13.56 -3.86
C ILE A 68 -1.18 13.78 -2.64
N ILE A 69 -0.77 14.65 -1.73
CA ILE A 69 -1.63 15.19 -0.66
C ILE A 69 -1.97 16.65 -0.97
N GLN A 70 -3.24 17.00 -0.80
CA GLN A 70 -3.70 18.39 -0.81
C GLN A 70 -3.91 18.87 0.62
N ASP A 71 -3.38 20.05 0.91
CA ASP A 71 -3.68 20.79 2.14
C ASP A 71 -5.01 21.57 1.97
N ASP A 72 -5.54 22.13 3.06
CA ASP A 72 -6.83 22.85 3.06
C ASP A 72 -6.85 24.08 2.15
N ASP A 73 -5.68 24.66 1.88
CA ASP A 73 -5.49 25.75 0.92
C ASP A 73 -5.40 25.27 -0.55
N LEU A 74 -5.65 23.97 -0.78
CA LEU A 74 -5.57 23.27 -2.07
C LEU A 74 -4.17 23.16 -2.68
N SER A 75 -3.13 23.57 -1.93
CA SER A 75 -1.75 23.33 -2.35
C SER A 75 -1.48 21.83 -2.41
N LYS A 76 -0.73 21.40 -3.43
CA LYS A 76 -0.46 19.98 -3.72
C LYS A 76 0.98 19.66 -3.39
N LYS A 77 1.21 18.62 -2.60
CA LYS A 77 2.54 18.08 -2.33
C LYS A 77 2.62 16.65 -2.82
N LYS A 78 3.67 16.34 -3.58
CA LYS A 78 3.99 14.96 -3.94
C LYS A 78 4.52 14.24 -2.70
N ILE A 79 4.11 13.00 -2.52
CA ILE A 79 4.52 12.18 -1.39
C ILE A 79 5.08 10.83 -1.85
N ASN A 80 5.97 10.28 -1.05
CA ASN A 80 6.17 8.84 -0.97
C ASN A 80 5.40 8.30 0.24
N TRP A 81 4.85 7.10 0.13
CA TRP A 81 4.03 6.50 1.19
C TRP A 81 4.14 4.97 1.22
N GLY A 82 3.79 4.41 2.38
CA GLY A 82 3.61 2.97 2.57
C GLY A 82 2.95 2.69 3.93
N VAL A 83 2.57 1.45 4.19
CA VAL A 83 2.17 1.00 5.53
C VAL A 83 3.27 0.17 6.16
N GLU A 84 3.41 0.26 7.49
CA GLU A 84 4.41 -0.53 8.23
C GLU A 84 4.24 -2.03 7.96
N CYS A 85 5.34 -2.72 7.70
CA CYS A 85 5.42 -4.16 7.56
C CYS A 85 6.63 -4.74 8.32
N THR A 86 6.71 -6.06 8.37
CA THR A 86 7.94 -6.77 8.78
C THR A 86 9.00 -6.70 7.67
N GLU A 87 10.22 -7.12 7.98
CA GLU A 87 11.30 -7.21 6.98
C GLU A 87 10.96 -8.14 5.80
N GLU A 88 10.08 -9.11 6.02
CA GLU A 88 9.55 -10.03 5.00
C GLU A 88 8.34 -9.46 4.24
N GLY A 89 7.93 -8.22 4.55
CA GLY A 89 6.84 -7.54 3.87
C GLY A 89 5.43 -7.88 4.38
N VAL A 90 5.32 -8.55 5.52
CA VAL A 90 4.02 -8.83 6.14
C VAL A 90 3.51 -7.56 6.83
N ALA A 91 2.39 -7.01 6.35
CA ALA A 91 1.84 -5.77 6.89
C ALA A 91 1.48 -5.88 8.39
N VAL A 92 1.93 -4.91 9.18
CA VAL A 92 1.69 -4.83 10.62
C VAL A 92 0.44 -4.02 10.88
N PHE A 93 -0.56 -4.62 11.54
CA PHE A 93 -1.81 -3.96 11.87
C PHE A 93 -2.31 -4.32 13.26
N LYS A 94 -3.17 -3.46 13.80
CA LYS A 94 -3.98 -3.72 14.99
C LYS A 94 -5.37 -4.13 14.57
N GLU A 95 -5.80 -5.30 15.04
CA GLU A 95 -7.15 -5.80 14.85
C GLU A 95 -8.14 -5.10 15.78
N GLY A 96 -9.35 -4.85 15.28
CA GLY A 96 -10.49 -4.37 16.05
C GLY A 96 -11.77 -5.11 15.64
N PHE A 97 -12.86 -4.91 16.37
CA PHE A 97 -14.08 -5.72 16.28
C PHE A 97 -14.73 -5.83 14.88
N ASN A 98 -14.38 -4.96 13.93
CA ASN A 98 -14.71 -5.09 12.50
C ASN A 98 -13.80 -4.16 11.67
N SER A 99 -12.54 -4.09 12.07
CA SER A 99 -11.60 -3.14 11.48
C SER A 99 -10.17 -3.60 11.61
N ALA A 100 -9.32 -3.15 10.69
CA ALA A 100 -7.87 -3.23 10.82
C ALA A 100 -7.28 -1.81 10.78
N SER A 101 -6.26 -1.55 11.58
CA SER A 101 -5.55 -0.27 11.62
C SER A 101 -4.07 -0.46 11.38
N TYR A 102 -3.55 0.23 10.38
CA TYR A 102 -2.15 0.22 9.94
C TYR A 102 -1.48 1.53 10.32
N THR A 103 -0.18 1.46 10.62
CA THR A 103 0.67 2.66 10.65
C THR A 103 0.95 3.06 9.21
N PHE A 104 0.47 4.23 8.80
CA PHE A 104 0.70 4.78 7.47
C PHE A 104 1.85 5.78 7.54
N TRP A 105 2.91 5.50 6.80
CA TRP A 105 4.07 6.34 6.65
C TRP A 105 3.96 7.17 5.39
N TYR A 106 4.41 8.42 5.48
CA TYR A 106 4.55 9.27 4.32
C TYR A 106 5.65 10.31 4.52
N ARG A 107 6.22 10.77 3.43
CA ARG A 107 7.06 11.97 3.39
C ARG A 107 6.73 12.77 2.14
N THR A 108 6.92 14.06 2.18
CA THR A 108 6.83 14.90 0.98
C THR A 108 8.15 14.83 0.21
N ASN A 109 8.12 14.97 -1.11
CA ASN A 109 9.35 14.82 -1.92
C ASN A 109 10.37 15.95 -1.71
N ASP A 110 9.99 17.02 -1.02
CA ASP A 110 10.85 18.14 -0.62
C ASP A 110 11.44 17.95 0.80
N SER A 111 11.18 16.82 1.47
CA SER A 111 11.69 16.52 2.80
C SER A 111 12.18 15.06 2.90
N ASP A 112 13.28 14.87 3.61
CA ASP A 112 13.77 13.54 3.97
C ASP A 112 13.07 12.97 5.23
N GLU A 113 12.26 13.79 5.92
CA GLU A 113 11.61 13.39 7.16
C GLU A 113 10.33 12.58 6.91
N TRP A 114 10.35 11.35 7.43
CA TRP A 114 9.17 10.49 7.46
C TRP A 114 8.22 10.90 8.58
N ASN A 115 6.96 11.04 8.22
CA ASN A 115 5.83 11.25 9.10
C ASN A 115 4.97 9.98 9.15
N TYR A 116 4.19 9.83 10.20
CA TYR A 116 3.22 8.74 10.28
C TYR A 116 1.87 9.19 10.81
N THR A 117 0.85 8.46 10.38
CA THR A 117 -0.53 8.59 10.81
C THR A 117 -1.19 7.21 10.76
N GLN A 118 -2.51 7.14 10.84
CA GLN A 118 -3.27 5.91 10.76
C GLN A 118 -3.97 5.78 9.40
N LEU A 119 -3.90 4.58 8.83
CA LEU A 119 -4.85 4.09 7.84
C LEU A 119 -5.72 3.04 8.52
N SER A 120 -7.04 3.19 8.48
CA SER A 120 -7.96 2.19 9.04
C SER A 120 -8.95 1.69 8.00
N ILE A 121 -9.30 0.41 8.09
CA ILE A 121 -10.26 -0.26 7.23
C ILE A 121 -11.43 -0.67 8.11
N HIS A 122 -12.65 -0.32 7.71
CA HIS A 122 -13.89 -0.73 8.37
C HIS A 122 -14.66 -1.68 7.45
N PHE A 123 -14.66 -2.97 7.80
CA PHE A 123 -15.10 -4.05 6.91
C PHE A 123 -16.58 -3.96 6.56
N VAL A 124 -17.45 -3.80 7.57
CA VAL A 124 -18.91 -3.69 7.37
C VAL A 124 -19.31 -2.47 6.55
N LYS A 125 -18.60 -1.35 6.73
CA LYS A 125 -18.88 -0.09 6.01
C LYS A 125 -18.26 -0.07 4.61
N LYS A 126 -17.39 -1.04 4.29
CA LYS A 126 -16.51 -1.06 3.12
C LYS A 126 -15.79 0.27 2.89
N LYS A 127 -15.27 0.86 3.98
CA LYS A 127 -14.61 2.16 3.97
C LYS A 127 -13.20 2.07 4.54
N MET A 128 -12.29 2.81 3.93
CA MET A 128 -10.96 3.08 4.44
C MET A 128 -10.87 4.56 4.84
N PHE A 129 -10.20 4.83 5.96
CA PHE A 129 -9.96 6.18 6.47
C PHE A 129 -8.46 6.41 6.55
N LEU A 130 -8.01 7.50 5.94
CA LEU A 130 -6.64 7.98 5.94
C LEU A 130 -6.59 9.30 6.71
N MET A 131 -5.62 9.43 7.61
CA MET A 131 -5.42 10.66 8.41
C MET A 131 -6.67 11.04 9.23
N GLY A 132 -7.47 10.06 9.64
CA GLY A 132 -8.67 10.23 10.47
C GLY A 132 -9.92 10.70 9.72
N GLU A 133 -9.80 11.57 8.73
CA GLU A 133 -10.95 12.25 8.11
C GLU A 133 -11.17 11.95 6.62
N ARG A 134 -10.11 11.55 5.89
CA ARG A 134 -10.20 11.32 4.45
C ARG A 134 -10.65 9.89 4.20
N VAL A 135 -11.73 9.71 3.45
CA VAL A 135 -12.39 8.43 3.25
C VAL A 135 -12.33 7.97 1.80
N LYS A 136 -12.18 6.66 1.63
CA LYS A 136 -12.35 5.94 0.36
C LYS A 136 -13.26 4.74 0.58
N THR A 137 -14.22 4.53 -0.31
CA THR A 137 -14.99 3.27 -0.34
C THR A 137 -14.21 2.22 -1.14
N TYR A 138 -14.31 0.96 -0.75
CA TYR A 138 -13.75 -0.15 -1.51
C TYR A 138 -14.79 -1.24 -1.76
N GLU A 139 -14.50 -2.10 -2.72
CA GLU A 139 -15.28 -3.31 -3.00
C GLU A 139 -14.46 -4.53 -2.60
N ASP A 140 -15.14 -5.59 -2.17
CA ASP A 140 -14.46 -6.84 -1.82
C ASP A 140 -14.02 -7.52 -3.12
N PHE A 141 -12.71 -7.64 -3.32
CA PHE A 141 -12.16 -8.32 -4.50
C PHE A 141 -12.20 -9.86 -4.40
N HIS A 142 -12.80 -10.41 -3.33
CA HIS A 142 -13.04 -11.84 -3.19
C HIS A 142 -14.47 -12.19 -3.63
N VAL A 143 -14.70 -12.22 -4.95
CA VAL A 143 -15.80 -12.98 -5.55
C VAL A 143 -15.17 -14.06 -6.42
N GLN A 144 -14.86 -15.20 -5.80
CA GLN A 144 -14.80 -16.51 -6.45
C GLN A 144 -14.93 -17.61 -5.39
#